data_AF-A0A8H4NRA2-F1
#
_entry.id   AF-A0A8H4NRA2-F1
#
_cell.length_a   1.000
_cell.length_b   1.000
_cell.length_c   1.000
_cell.angle_alpha   90.00
_cell.angle_beta   90.00
_cell.angle_gamma   90.00
#
_symmetry.space_group_name_H-M   'P 1'
#
loop_
_entity.id
_entity.type
_entity.pdbx_description
1 polymer ?
#
loop_
_entity_poly.entity_id
_entity_poly.type
_entity_poly.pdbx_seq_one_letter_code
_entity_poly.pdbx_strand_id
1 'polypeptide(L)'
;MPFDGNTGFNGDMPALWALNGRIPRTGQYSGCSCWKTGCGEVDIYEVLATGDDKCKSTFHLTNGAGSSDYFKRPADKYIKVAVVFCERTSSVAIKQLDDSFDFGSSLSDETVRDWIKTMSTPKKGSSLFQLSISV
;
A
#
# COMPACT_ATOMS: atom_id res chain seq x y z
N MET A 1 3.64 5.44 12.65
CA MET A 1 3.12 4.14 13.13
C MET A 1 3.84 3.79 14.44
N PRO A 2 3.62 4.54 15.52
CA PRO A 2 4.37 4.36 16.77
C PRO A 2 4.10 2.98 17.37
N PHE A 3 5.08 2.40 18.07
CA PHE A 3 4.86 1.20 18.88
C PHE A 3 4.03 1.60 20.11
N ASP A 4 2.93 0.89 20.34
CA ASP A 4 2.05 1.14 21.49
C ASP A 4 2.06 -0.01 22.52
N GLY A 5 2.69 -1.14 22.21
CA GLY A 5 2.83 -2.28 23.10
C GLY A 5 1.54 -3.05 23.37
N ASN A 6 0.46 -2.76 22.63
CA ASN A 6 -0.79 -3.49 22.75
C ASN A 6 -0.64 -4.90 22.17
N THR A 7 -0.91 -5.93 22.98
CA THR A 7 -0.80 -7.35 22.59
C THR A 7 -2.13 -8.05 22.38
N GLY A 8 -3.24 -7.29 22.37
CA GLY A 8 -4.57 -7.80 22.05
C GLY A 8 -4.71 -8.20 20.58
N PHE A 9 -5.91 -8.67 20.20
CA PHE A 9 -6.22 -8.97 18.80
C PHE A 9 -6.02 -7.73 17.91
N ASN A 10 -5.19 -7.85 16.87
CA ASN A 10 -4.70 -6.74 16.03
C ASN A 10 -4.06 -5.58 16.81
N GLY A 11 -3.53 -5.86 18.00
CA GLY A 11 -2.77 -4.91 18.81
C GLY A 11 -1.38 -4.67 18.22
N ASP A 12 -0.93 -3.40 18.27
CA ASP A 12 0.37 -2.95 17.77
C ASP A 12 0.66 -3.39 16.31
N MET A 13 -0.41 -3.46 15.50
CA MET A 13 -0.40 -3.85 14.09
C MET A 13 -1.03 -2.74 13.22
N PRO A 14 -0.42 -1.54 13.15
CA PRO A 14 -0.98 -0.45 12.38
C PRO A 14 -0.97 -0.74 10.88
N ALA A 15 -1.99 -0.21 10.19
CA ALA A 15 -2.12 -0.32 8.75
C ALA A 15 -2.47 1.04 8.10
N LEU A 16 -1.89 1.30 6.93
CA LEU A 16 -2.37 2.25 5.94
C LEU A 16 -2.79 1.45 4.72
N TRP A 17 -4.06 1.54 4.37
CA TRP A 17 -4.70 0.69 3.37
C TRP A 17 -5.82 1.46 2.68
N ALA A 18 -6.24 0.99 1.51
CA ALA A 18 -7.33 1.59 0.76
C ALA A 18 -8.31 0.52 0.25
N LEU A 19 -9.59 0.89 0.27
CA LEU A 19 -10.68 0.07 -0.21
C LEU A 19 -11.29 0.66 -1.47
N ASN A 20 -11.82 -0.22 -2.32
CA ASN A 20 -12.78 0.22 -3.32
C ASN A 20 -13.99 0.87 -2.63
N GLY A 21 -14.36 2.07 -3.08
CA GLY A 21 -15.41 2.87 -2.45
C GLY A 21 -16.79 2.20 -2.41
N ARG A 22 -17.04 1.10 -3.14
CA ARG A 22 -18.26 0.30 -2.97
C ARG A 22 -18.35 -0.34 -1.58
N ILE A 23 -17.24 -0.76 -0.99
CA ILE A 23 -17.19 -1.43 0.32
C ILE A 23 -17.72 -0.54 1.45
N PRO A 24 -17.20 0.69 1.68
CA PRO A 24 -17.75 1.54 2.74
C PRO A 24 -19.21 1.97 2.47
N ARG A 25 -19.63 2.01 1.20
CA ARG A 25 -21.02 2.33 0.81
C ARG A 25 -22.01 1.19 1.08
N THR A 26 -21.55 -0.05 1.26
CA THR A 26 -22.39 -1.20 1.62
C THR A 26 -22.10 -1.76 3.02
N GLY A 27 -21.28 -1.05 3.80
CA GLY A 27 -20.82 -1.46 5.13
C GLY A 27 -19.62 -2.41 5.05
N GLN A 28 -18.46 -1.95 5.51
CA GLN A 28 -17.19 -2.68 5.37
C GLN A 28 -17.22 -4.10 5.95
N TYR A 29 -17.72 -4.23 7.18
CA TYR A 29 -17.81 -5.50 7.91
C TYR A 29 -19.22 -6.10 7.88
N SER A 30 -20.00 -5.79 6.85
CA SER A 30 -21.36 -6.30 6.69
C SER A 30 -21.40 -7.50 5.72
N GLY A 31 -22.49 -8.26 5.75
CA GLY A 31 -22.76 -9.29 4.74
C GLY A 31 -23.00 -8.72 3.33
N CYS A 32 -23.21 -7.41 3.19
CA CYS A 32 -23.34 -6.72 1.91
C CYS A 32 -22.00 -6.21 1.36
N SER A 33 -20.90 -6.41 2.09
CA SER A 33 -19.57 -6.04 1.66
C SER A 33 -19.16 -6.87 0.44
N CYS A 34 -18.73 -6.18 -0.62
CA CYS A 34 -18.20 -6.82 -1.82
C CYS A 34 -16.71 -7.17 -1.72
N TRP A 35 -16.09 -7.03 -0.54
CA TRP A 35 -14.67 -7.35 -0.32
C TRP A 35 -14.36 -8.79 -0.75
N LYS A 36 -15.18 -9.75 -0.31
CA LYS A 36 -15.04 -11.19 -0.67
C LYS A 36 -15.45 -11.51 -2.11
N THR A 37 -16.08 -10.58 -2.81
CA THR A 37 -16.64 -10.79 -4.16
C THR A 37 -15.97 -9.92 -5.23
N GLY A 38 -14.79 -9.37 -4.92
CA GLY A 38 -13.90 -8.77 -5.93
C GLY A 38 -13.83 -7.25 -5.94
N CYS A 39 -14.39 -6.55 -4.95
CA CYS A 39 -14.19 -5.10 -4.86
C CYS A 39 -12.73 -4.73 -4.57
N GLY A 40 -12.04 -5.58 -3.82
CA GLY A 40 -10.62 -5.49 -3.59
C GLY A 40 -10.17 -4.48 -2.53
N GLU A 41 -8.94 -4.68 -2.10
CA GLU A 41 -8.24 -3.92 -1.07
C GLU A 41 -6.74 -3.87 -1.40
N VAL A 42 -6.11 -2.74 -1.05
CA VAL A 42 -4.67 -2.55 -1.13
C VAL A 42 -4.14 -2.11 0.21
N ASP A 43 -3.34 -2.97 0.82
CA ASP A 43 -2.55 -2.65 1.99
C ASP A 43 -1.26 -2.00 1.52
N ILE A 44 -1.10 -0.72 1.84
CA ILE A 44 0.04 0.07 1.41
C ILE A 44 1.18 -0.14 2.41
N TYR A 45 0.88 -0.02 3.71
CA TYR A 45 1.79 -0.36 4.81
C TYR A 45 0.99 -1.10 5.86
N GLU A 46 1.24 -2.40 6.05
CA GLU A 46 0.58 -3.20 7.07
C GLU A 46 1.61 -3.96 7.91
N VAL A 47 1.51 -3.82 9.23
CA VAL A 47 2.27 -4.63 10.18
C VAL A 47 1.48 -5.92 10.44
N LEU A 48 2.03 -7.06 10.02
CA LEU A 48 1.33 -8.36 10.06
C LEU A 48 1.50 -9.15 11.36
N ALA A 49 2.36 -8.69 12.27
CA ALA A 49 2.55 -9.30 13.57
C ALA A 49 2.67 -8.22 14.66
N THR A 50 2.06 -8.47 15.81
CA THR A 50 2.10 -7.57 16.97
C THR A 50 3.52 -7.14 17.31
N GLY A 51 3.74 -5.82 17.31
CA GLY A 51 5.03 -5.22 17.66
C GLY A 51 6.12 -5.41 16.62
N ASP A 52 5.81 -5.92 15.42
CA ASP A 52 6.79 -6.06 14.35
C ASP A 52 7.20 -4.68 13.79
N ASP A 53 8.43 -4.63 13.29
CA ASP A 53 9.07 -3.44 12.74
C ASP A 53 9.04 -3.40 11.21
N LYS A 54 8.29 -4.31 10.59
CA LYS A 54 8.14 -4.47 9.14
C LYS A 54 6.71 -4.19 8.71
N CYS A 55 6.59 -3.32 7.72
CA CYS A 55 5.35 -3.09 6.98
C CYS A 55 5.40 -3.82 5.64
N LYS A 56 4.35 -4.57 5.34
CA LYS A 56 4.13 -5.26 4.06
C LYS A 56 3.12 -4.49 3.22
N SER A 57 3.17 -4.73 1.92
CA SER A 57 2.14 -4.28 0.99
C SER A 57 1.51 -5.50 0.34
N THR A 58 0.18 -5.52 0.29
CA THR A 58 -0.62 -6.65 -0.16
C THR A 58 -1.81 -6.15 -0.98
N PHE A 59 -2.22 -6.94 -1.97
CA PHE A 59 -3.42 -6.73 -2.75
C PHE A 59 -4.35 -7.91 -2.53
N HIS A 60 -5.46 -7.64 -1.88
CA HIS A 60 -6.57 -8.57 -1.78
C HIS A 60 -7.46 -8.38 -3.01
N LEU A 61 -7.21 -9.20 -4.03
CA LEU A 61 -7.99 -9.28 -5.26
C LEU A 61 -8.38 -10.74 -5.48
N THR A 62 -9.24 -11.03 -6.47
CA THR A 62 -9.54 -12.41 -6.89
C THR A 62 -8.25 -13.18 -7.20
N ASN A 63 -7.34 -12.52 -7.92
CA ASN A 63 -5.95 -12.96 -8.09
C ASN A 63 -5.07 -12.01 -7.25
N GLY A 64 -4.94 -12.31 -5.96
CA GLY A 64 -4.18 -11.47 -5.04
C GLY A 64 -2.72 -11.29 -5.47
N ALA A 65 -2.09 -10.24 -4.96
CA ALA A 65 -0.67 -9.95 -5.19
C ALA A 65 0.00 -9.53 -3.89
N GLY A 66 1.24 -9.94 -3.67
CA GLY A 66 1.99 -9.68 -2.44
C GLY A 66 3.49 -9.60 -2.72
N SER A 67 4.22 -8.90 -1.85
CA SER A 67 5.69 -8.84 -1.94
C SER A 67 6.33 -9.44 -0.69
N SER A 68 7.38 -10.24 -0.90
CA SER A 68 8.24 -10.71 0.19
C SER A 68 9.15 -9.61 0.74
N ASP A 69 9.28 -8.47 0.04
CA ASP A 69 9.97 -7.29 0.54
C ASP A 69 9.15 -6.60 1.65
N TYR A 70 9.77 -5.63 2.33
CA TYR A 70 9.11 -4.87 3.38
C TYR A 70 9.65 -3.44 3.44
N PHE A 71 8.81 -2.55 3.94
CA PHE A 71 9.21 -1.24 4.41
C PHE A 71 9.52 -1.32 5.90
N LYS A 72 10.55 -0.60 6.36
CA LYS A 72 10.75 -0.43 7.80
C LYS A 72 9.57 0.38 8.34
N ARG A 73 8.94 -0.10 9.42
CA ARG A 73 7.86 0.60 10.11
C ARG A 73 8.32 2.00 10.53
N PRO A 74 7.65 3.08 10.07
CA PRO A 74 8.00 4.44 10.47
C PRO A 74 7.47 4.71 11.89
N ALA A 75 8.28 4.36 12.90
CA ALA A 75 7.88 4.43 14.31
C ALA A 75 8.25 5.76 14.97
N ASP A 76 9.31 6.41 14.49
CA ASP A 76 10.00 7.54 15.12
C ASP A 76 9.85 8.87 14.36
N LYS A 77 9.49 8.82 13.07
CA LYS A 77 9.27 10.00 12.24
C LYS A 77 8.14 9.84 11.24
N TYR A 78 7.63 10.97 10.76
CA TYR A 78 6.79 11.01 9.58
C TYR A 78 7.61 10.66 8.33
N ILE A 79 6.96 10.03 7.37
CA ILE A 79 7.54 9.71 6.05
C ILE A 79 6.63 10.26 4.96
N LYS A 80 7.20 10.46 3.77
CA LYS A 80 6.46 10.77 2.54
C LYS A 80 6.36 9.51 1.69
N VAL A 81 5.17 9.20 1.21
CA VAL A 81 4.92 8.00 0.40
C VAL A 81 4.14 8.39 -0.85
N ALA A 82 4.59 7.91 -2.00
CA ALA A 82 3.83 7.93 -3.25
C ALA A 82 3.24 6.54 -3.52
N VAL A 83 1.94 6.51 -3.84
CA VAL A 83 1.23 5.32 -4.32
C VAL A 83 0.63 5.65 -5.67
N VAL A 84 1.06 4.93 -6.70
CA VAL A 84 0.63 5.18 -8.08
C VAL A 84 -0.08 3.95 -8.60
N PHE A 85 -1.39 4.08 -8.84
CA PHE A 85 -2.20 3.08 -9.56
C PHE A 85 -2.11 3.40 -11.05
N CYS A 86 -1.34 2.61 -11.81
CA CYS A 86 -1.11 2.86 -13.22
C CYS A 86 -1.87 1.84 -14.08
N GLU A 87 -3.00 2.29 -14.65
CA GLU A 87 -3.81 1.47 -15.56
C GLU A 87 -3.02 1.03 -16.80
N ARG A 88 -2.27 1.96 -17.41
CA ARG A 88 -1.53 1.73 -18.68
C ARG A 88 -0.60 0.52 -18.62
N THR A 89 0.01 0.29 -17.47
CA THR A 89 0.90 -0.85 -17.23
C THR A 89 0.26 -1.92 -16.37
N SER A 90 -1.00 -1.76 -15.95
CA SER A 90 -1.68 -2.65 -14.99
C SER A 90 -0.82 -2.93 -13.76
N SER A 91 -0.24 -1.87 -13.20
CA SER A 91 0.69 -1.98 -12.09
C SER A 91 0.37 -0.99 -10.98
N VAL A 92 0.72 -1.36 -9.76
CA VAL A 92 0.69 -0.45 -8.61
C VAL A 92 2.09 -0.30 -8.04
N ALA A 93 2.51 0.94 -7.88
CA ALA A 93 3.85 1.30 -7.46
C ALA A 93 3.77 2.04 -6.12
N ILE A 94 4.47 1.55 -5.10
CA ILE A 94 4.53 2.15 -3.76
C ILE A 94 5.99 2.50 -3.45
N LYS A 95 6.26 3.76 -3.09
CA LYS A 95 7.61 4.23 -2.78
C LYS A 95 7.63 5.20 -1.62
N GLN A 96 8.57 5.00 -0.72
CA GLN A 96 8.97 6.02 0.22
C GLN A 96 9.79 7.09 -0.51
N LEU A 97 9.34 8.33 -0.45
CA LEU A 97 10.04 9.48 -1.03
C LEU A 97 11.07 10.03 -0.03
N ASP A 98 12.05 10.76 -0.53
CA ASP A 98 12.99 11.49 0.30
C ASP A 98 12.28 12.51 1.20
N ASP A 99 12.79 12.70 2.42
CA ASP A 99 12.22 13.64 3.39
C ASP A 99 12.21 15.09 2.84
N SER A 100 13.14 15.42 1.93
CA SER A 100 13.23 16.71 1.24
C SER A 100 12.29 16.86 0.04
N PHE A 101 11.53 15.82 -0.34
CA PHE A 101 10.65 15.88 -1.51
C PHE A 101 9.56 16.95 -1.34
N ASP A 102 9.44 17.86 -2.29
CA ASP A 102 8.40 18.89 -2.32
C ASP A 102 7.29 18.48 -3.30
N PHE A 103 6.05 18.41 -2.80
CA PHE A 103 4.88 18.10 -3.63
C PHE A 103 4.44 19.30 -4.48
N GLY A 104 4.83 20.52 -4.10
CA GLY A 104 4.38 21.75 -4.75
C GLY A 104 2.85 21.85 -4.83
N SER A 105 2.36 22.63 -5.80
CA SER A 105 0.92 22.73 -6.10
C SER A 105 0.42 21.64 -7.05
N SER A 106 1.32 20.95 -7.74
CA SER A 106 1.02 19.94 -8.75
C SER A 106 2.23 19.05 -9.00
N LEU A 107 1.98 17.79 -9.34
CA LEU A 107 3.00 16.86 -9.82
C LEU A 107 2.98 16.82 -11.35
N SER A 108 4.14 16.85 -12.00
CA SER A 108 4.22 16.65 -13.44
C SER A 108 4.05 15.17 -13.79
N ASP A 109 3.53 14.91 -14.98
CA ASP A 109 3.38 13.55 -15.50
C ASP A 109 4.75 12.86 -15.65
N GLU A 110 5.80 13.63 -15.94
CA GLU A 110 7.18 13.12 -15.97
C GLU A 110 7.63 12.61 -14.60
N THR A 111 7.34 13.33 -13.52
CA THR A 111 7.68 12.91 -12.15
C THR A 111 6.96 11.61 -11.79
N VAL A 112 5.66 11.52 -12.08
CA VAL A 112 4.87 10.31 -11.79
C VAL A 112 5.36 9.11 -12.62
N ARG A 113 5.71 9.33 -13.90
CA ARG A 113 6.27 8.28 -14.77
C ARG A 113 7.65 7.81 -14.31
N ASP A 114 8.50 8.72 -13.84
CA ASP A 114 9.82 8.36 -13.29
C ASP A 114 9.70 7.47 -12.04
N TRP A 115 8.72 7.76 -11.17
CA TRP A 115 8.43 6.90 -10.04
C TRP A 115 8.09 5.48 -10.46
N ILE A 116 7.19 5.29 -11.43
CA ILE A 116 6.82 3.95 -11.92
C ILE A 116 8.06 3.22 -12.46
N LYS A 117 8.88 3.88 -13.29
CA LYS A 117 10.11 3.28 -13.86
C LYS A 117 11.12 2.89 -12.79
N THR A 118 11.39 3.79 -11.83
CA THR A 118 12.38 3.54 -10.78
C THR A 118 11.95 2.45 -9.82
N MET A 119 10.65 2.27 -9.60
CA MET A 119 10.09 1.20 -8.78
C MET A 119 10.11 -0.18 -9.47
N SER A 120 10.27 -0.24 -10.79
CA SER A 120 10.50 -1.50 -11.51
C SER A 120 11.87 -2.11 -11.25
N THR A 121 12.78 -1.36 -10.62
CA THR A 121 14.07 -1.88 -10.18
C THR A 121 14.01 -2.17 -8.68
N PRO A 122 14.24 -3.41 -8.22
CA PRO A 122 14.21 -3.74 -6.80
C PRO A 122 15.17 -2.85 -6.00
N LYS A 123 14.62 -1.95 -5.19
CA LYS A 123 15.36 -1.09 -4.27
C LYS A 123 14.63 -1.04 -2.94
N LYS A 124 15.41 -0.97 -1.85
CA LYS A 124 14.88 -0.79 -0.50
C LYS A 124 13.98 0.45 -0.46
N GLY A 125 12.80 0.33 0.15
CA GLY A 125 11.83 1.42 0.21
C GLY A 125 10.96 1.60 -1.04
N SER A 126 10.87 0.56 -1.89
CA SER A 126 9.92 0.51 -2.99
C SER A 126 9.31 -0.87 -3.14
N SER A 127 8.10 -0.93 -3.69
CA SER A 127 7.42 -2.16 -4.11
C SER A 127 6.66 -1.89 -5.39
N LEU A 128 6.78 -2.80 -6.36
CA LEU A 128 6.02 -2.76 -7.61
C LEU A 128 5.24 -4.06 -7.74
N PHE A 129 3.94 -3.92 -7.96
CA PHE A 129 3.01 -5.00 -8.19
C PHE A 129 2.58 -4.95 -9.64
N GLN A 130 2.86 -6.01 -10.39
CA GLN A 130 2.29 -6.21 -11.71
C GLN A 130 1.01 -7.04 -11.54
N LEU A 131 -0.13 -6.44 -11.86
CA LEU A 131 -1.40 -7.15 -11.84
C LEU A 131 -1.55 -7.88 -13.17
N SER A 132 -1.87 -9.17 -13.12
CA SER A 132 -2.19 -9.92 -14.33
C SER A 132 -3.51 -9.39 -14.91
N ILE A 133 -3.50 -9.02 -16.18
CA ILE A 133 -4.75 -8.74 -16.90
C ILE A 133 -5.38 -10.09 -17.20
N SER A 134 -6.55 -10.36 -16.61
CA SER A 134 -7.44 -11.37 -17.17
C SER A 134 -8.02 -10.80 -18.46
N VAL A 135 -7.58 -11.35 -19.59
CA VAL A 135 -8.18 -11.11 -20.92
C VAL A 135 -9.52 -11.82 -20.99
#